data_AF-A0A7S0KQ32-F1
#
_entry.id   AF-A0A7S0KQ32-F1
#
_cell.length_a   1.000
_cell.length_b   1.000
_cell.length_c   1.000
_cell.angle_alpha   90.00
_cell.angle_beta   90.00
_cell.angle_gamma   90.00
#
_symmetry.space_group_name_H-M   'P 1'
#
loop_
_entity.id
_entity.type
_entity.pdbx_description
1 polymer ?
#
loop_
_entity_poly.entity_id
_entity_poly.type
_entity_poly.pdbx_seq_one_letter_code
_entity_poly.pdbx_strand_id
1 'polypeptide(L)'
;SNGGDMRLVRVGHPARLLPSVLQASLEAQILASDNSKLAKDCAKESKALRKKLDKLTDRKDRNERNDVRKELRVLAKEERNRQKTAMKDVVSGARVVCATLSGALSGTLKFEDFDVVVVDEAAQ
;
A
#
# COMPACT_ATOMS: atom_id res chain seq x y z
N SER A 1 23.91 24.24 -9.80
CA SER A 1 23.38 23.55 -8.59
C SER A 1 23.12 22.11 -8.99
N ASN A 2 23.73 21.13 -8.31
CA ASN A 2 23.47 19.73 -8.59
C ASN A 2 21.96 19.47 -8.52
N GLY A 3 21.36 19.14 -9.66
CA GLY A 3 19.97 18.71 -9.75
C GLY A 3 19.86 17.38 -9.03
N GLY A 4 19.72 17.43 -7.71
CA GLY A 4 19.48 16.26 -6.89
C GLY A 4 18.23 15.58 -7.41
N ASP A 5 18.34 14.26 -7.61
CA ASP A 5 17.31 13.41 -8.19
C ASP A 5 15.94 13.74 -7.58
N MET A 6 15.05 14.32 -8.38
CA MET A 6 13.76 14.81 -7.91
C MET A 6 12.81 13.63 -7.79
N ARG A 7 12.68 13.10 -6.57
CA ARG A 7 11.75 12.01 -6.31
C ARG A 7 10.31 12.50 -6.39
N LEU A 8 9.61 12.06 -7.44
CA LEU A 8 8.19 12.32 -7.69
C LEU A 8 7.36 11.08 -7.38
N VAL A 9 6.21 11.27 -6.72
CA VAL A 9 5.24 10.19 -6.43
C VAL A 9 3.88 10.55 -7.02
N ARG A 10 3.34 9.67 -7.87
CA ARG A 10 1.98 9.79 -8.41
C ARG A 10 1.01 8.95 -7.57
N VAL A 11 0.06 9.61 -6.90
CA VAL A 11 -0.99 8.95 -6.09
C VAL A 11 -2.30 8.88 -6.86
N GLY A 12 -2.78 7.68 -7.12
CA GLY A 12 -4.06 7.46 -7.80
C GLY A 12 -4.18 6.05 -8.35
N HIS A 13 -5.38 5.72 -8.84
CA HIS A 13 -5.66 4.36 -9.27
C HIS A 13 -4.76 3.94 -10.47
N PRO A 14 -4.00 2.83 -10.38
CA PRO A 14 -3.05 2.42 -11.42
C PRO A 14 -3.67 2.25 -12.81
N ALA A 15 -4.91 1.75 -12.89
CA ALA A 15 -5.64 1.62 -14.16
C ALA A 15 -5.88 2.95 -14.92
N ARG A 16 -5.66 4.10 -14.28
CA ARG A 16 -5.80 5.44 -14.88
C ARG A 16 -4.45 6.05 -15.27
N LEU A 17 -3.36 5.30 -15.10
CA LEU A 17 -2.01 5.78 -15.37
C LEU A 17 -1.52 5.29 -16.73
N LEU A 18 -0.88 6.20 -17.47
CA LEU A 18 -0.15 5.84 -18.68
C LEU A 18 1.10 5.01 -18.31
N PRO A 19 1.53 4.08 -19.18
CA PRO A 19 2.71 3.26 -18.91
C PRO A 19 3.97 4.08 -18.58
N SER A 20 4.14 5.24 -19.22
CA SER A 20 5.27 6.16 -19.00
C SER A 20 5.36 6.71 -17.58
N VAL A 21 4.24 6.78 -16.84
CA VAL A 21 4.20 7.32 -15.47
C VAL A 21 3.99 6.24 -14.41
N LEU A 22 3.85 4.96 -14.80
CA LEU A 22 3.64 3.86 -13.87
C LEU A 22 4.78 3.70 -12.87
N GLN A 23 6.03 3.90 -13.30
CA GLN A 23 7.19 3.78 -12.40
C GLN A 23 7.20 4.86 -11.31
N ALA A 24 6.60 6.03 -11.59
CA ALA A 24 6.43 7.08 -10.61
C ALA A 24 5.24 6.86 -9.67
N SER A 25 4.40 5.85 -9.91
CA SER A 25 3.24 5.55 -9.05
C SER A 25 3.67 5.13 -7.65
N LEU A 26 2.83 5.46 -6.66
CA LEU A 26 3.02 5.03 -5.29
C LEU A 26 3.16 3.50 -5.18
N GLU A 27 2.31 2.75 -5.89
CA GLU A 27 2.31 1.29 -5.89
C GLU A 27 3.62 0.71 -6.43
N ALA A 28 4.12 1.22 -7.56
CA ALA A 28 5.38 0.77 -8.14
C ALA A 28 6.57 1.05 -7.20
N GLN A 29 6.59 2.23 -6.57
CA GLN A 29 7.66 2.60 -5.64
C GLN A 29 7.62 1.79 -4.34
N ILE A 30 6.44 1.44 -3.82
CA ILE A 30 6.30 0.52 -2.69
C ILE A 30 6.82 -0.87 -3.08
N LEU A 31 6.46 -1.37 -4.26
CA LEU A 31 6.92 -2.67 -4.76
C LEU A 31 8.43 -2.73 -4.99
N ALA A 32 9.04 -1.62 -5.39
CA ALA A 32 10.48 -1.51 -5.58
C ALA A 32 11.26 -1.40 -4.25
N SER A 33 10.59 -1.05 -3.14
CA SER A 33 11.23 -0.91 -1.83
C SER A 33 11.53 -2.26 -1.16
N ASP A 34 12.42 -2.25 -0.16
CA ASP A 34 12.79 -3.42 0.65
C ASP A 34 11.59 -4.11 1.34
N ASN A 35 10.43 -3.43 1.42
CA ASN A 35 9.18 -4.02 1.91
C ASN A 35 8.63 -5.17 1.04
N SER A 36 9.11 -5.34 -0.19
CA SER A 36 8.64 -6.39 -1.10
C SER A 36 8.92 -7.82 -0.61
N LYS A 37 10.01 -8.02 0.14
CA LYS A 37 10.35 -9.35 0.71
C LYS A 37 9.39 -9.73 1.83
N LEU A 38 9.13 -8.81 2.76
CA LEU A 38 8.19 -9.00 3.86
C LEU A 38 6.76 -9.24 3.35
N ALA A 39 6.34 -8.53 2.30
CA ALA A 39 5.03 -8.74 1.68
C ALA A 39 4.88 -10.17 1.11
N LYS A 40 5.92 -10.70 0.46
CA LYS A 40 5.94 -12.07 -0.06
C LYS A 40 5.85 -13.11 1.06
N ASP A 41 6.54 -12.88 2.18
CA ASP A 41 6.51 -13.78 3.33
C ASP A 41 5.12 -13.81 3.99
N CYS A 42 4.50 -12.64 4.24
CA CYS A 42 3.12 -12.55 4.75
C CYS A 42 2.11 -13.22 3.82
N ALA A 43 2.27 -13.09 2.50
CA ALA A 43 1.41 -13.74 1.51
C ALA A 43 1.55 -15.28 1.56
N LYS A 44 2.77 -15.78 1.73
CA LYS A 44 3.05 -17.22 1.86
C LYS A 44 2.43 -17.80 3.14
N GLU A 45 2.57 -17.10 4.25
CA GLU A 45 2.00 -17.49 5.55
C GLU A 45 0.46 -17.47 5.51
N SER A 46 -0.14 -16.39 4.99
CA SER A 46 -1.58 -16.30 4.76
C SER A 46 -2.11 -17.46 3.92
N LYS A 47 -1.38 -17.84 2.86
CA LYS A 47 -1.74 -18.97 2.01
C LYS A 47 -1.67 -20.30 2.76
N ALA A 48 -0.66 -20.49 3.61
CA ALA A 48 -0.52 -21.68 4.43
C ALA A 48 -1.66 -21.81 5.44
N LEU A 49 -2.02 -20.72 6.14
CA LEU A 49 -3.13 -20.69 7.09
C LEU A 49 -4.48 -20.92 6.42
N ARG A 50 -4.71 -20.36 5.23
CA ARG A 50 -5.93 -20.65 4.44
C ARG A 50 -6.01 -22.11 4.06
N LYS A 51 -4.91 -22.70 3.57
CA LYS A 51 -4.85 -24.14 3.26
C LYS A 51 -5.06 -25.02 4.49
N LYS A 52 -4.60 -24.58 5.67
CA LYS A 52 -4.88 -25.26 6.94
C LYS A 52 -6.38 -25.18 7.26
N LEU A 53 -6.97 -23.99 7.15
CA LEU A 53 -8.40 -23.77 7.41
C LEU A 53 -9.29 -24.62 6.50
N ASP A 54 -8.94 -24.78 5.22
CA ASP A 54 -9.68 -25.60 4.25
C ASP A 54 -9.72 -27.08 4.63
N LYS A 55 -8.75 -27.57 5.41
CA LYS A 55 -8.70 -28.96 5.88
C LYS A 55 -9.52 -29.21 7.15
N LEU A 56 -9.90 -28.15 7.87
CA LEU A 56 -10.60 -28.24 9.16
C LEU A 56 -12.12 -28.17 8.91
N THR A 57 -12.71 -29.26 8.45
CA THR A 57 -14.13 -29.29 8.06
C THR A 57 -15.05 -29.88 9.13
N ASP A 58 -14.50 -30.62 10.10
CA ASP A 58 -15.31 -31.36 11.07
C ASP A 58 -15.88 -30.44 12.16
N ARG A 59 -16.94 -30.91 12.82
CA ARG A 59 -17.56 -30.20 13.95
C ARG A 59 -16.58 -30.07 15.14
N LYS A 60 -15.73 -31.08 15.36
CA LYS A 60 -14.72 -31.11 16.44
C LYS A 60 -13.63 -30.05 16.24
N ASP A 61 -13.36 -29.66 14.99
CA ASP A 61 -12.32 -28.68 14.63
C ASP A 61 -12.75 -27.23 14.87
N ARG A 62 -13.92 -26.99 15.48
CA ARG A 62 -14.49 -25.63 15.66
C ARG A 62 -13.51 -24.69 16.36
N ASN A 63 -12.83 -25.16 17.40
CA ASN A 63 -11.89 -24.34 18.15
C ASN A 63 -10.66 -24.01 17.31
N GLU A 64 -10.06 -25.01 16.67
CA GLU A 64 -8.88 -24.82 15.82
C GLU A 64 -9.19 -23.88 14.63
N ARG A 65 -10.37 -23.99 14.02
CA ARG A 65 -10.81 -23.03 12.99
C ARG A 65 -10.87 -21.59 13.50
N ASN A 66 -11.33 -21.39 14.73
CA ASN A 66 -11.40 -20.06 15.32
C ASN A 66 -10.00 -19.50 15.58
N ASP A 67 -9.07 -20.34 16.02
CA ASP A 67 -7.67 -19.96 16.24
C ASP A 67 -6.99 -19.57 14.92
N VAL A 68 -7.11 -20.38 13.87
CA VAL A 68 -6.57 -20.08 12.53
C VAL A 68 -7.18 -18.79 11.97
N ARG A 69 -8.49 -18.55 12.18
CA ARG A 69 -9.12 -17.28 11.78
C ARG A 69 -8.61 -16.09 12.59
N LYS A 70 -8.31 -16.27 13.87
CA LYS A 70 -7.73 -15.21 14.71
C LYS A 70 -6.34 -14.85 14.22
N GLU A 71 -5.52 -15.85 13.91
CA GLU A 71 -4.17 -15.69 13.36
C GLU A 71 -4.21 -14.96 12.00
N LEU A 72 -5.11 -15.36 11.09
CA LEU A 72 -5.33 -14.65 9.82
C LEU A 72 -5.73 -13.18 10.02
N ARG A 73 -6.52 -12.85 11.04
CA ARG A 73 -6.90 -11.46 11.35
C ARG A 73 -5.72 -10.65 11.88
N VAL A 74 -4.89 -11.26 12.73
CA VAL A 74 -3.66 -10.63 13.24
C VAL A 74 -2.72 -10.33 12.08
N LEU A 75 -2.45 -11.33 11.23
CA LEU A 75 -1.58 -11.18 10.07
C LEU A 75 -2.09 -10.12 9.09
N ALA A 76 -3.40 -10.09 8.81
CA ALA A 76 -3.99 -9.06 7.96
C ALA A 76 -3.87 -7.64 8.57
N LYS A 77 -3.95 -7.50 9.89
CA LYS A 77 -3.76 -6.22 10.57
C LYS A 77 -2.31 -5.76 10.48
N GLU A 78 -1.36 -6.66 10.68
CA GLU A 78 0.07 -6.39 10.55
C GLU A 78 0.45 -5.99 9.13
N GLU A 79 -0.03 -6.73 8.12
CA GLU A 79 0.19 -6.40 6.70
C GLU A 79 -0.35 -5.01 6.37
N ARG A 80 -1.59 -4.71 6.79
CA ARG A 80 -2.19 -3.39 6.57
C ARG A 80 -1.39 -2.27 7.24
N ASN A 81 -0.90 -2.49 8.45
CA ASN A 81 -0.08 -1.50 9.15
C ASN A 81 1.26 -1.29 8.44
N ARG A 82 1.92 -2.37 8.00
CA ARG A 82 3.18 -2.29 7.26
C ARG A 82 3.00 -1.57 5.92
N GLN A 83 1.93 -1.85 5.18
CA GLN A 83 1.61 -1.14 3.94
C GLN A 83 1.40 0.36 4.19
N LYS A 84 0.71 0.74 5.25
CA LYS A 84 0.56 2.16 5.62
C LYS A 84 1.91 2.82 5.93
N THR A 85 2.78 2.14 6.66
CA THR A 85 4.13 2.65 6.93
C THR A 85 4.92 2.81 5.64
N ALA A 86 4.93 1.79 4.77
CA ALA A 86 5.61 1.85 3.47
C ALA A 86 5.09 3.01 2.59
N MET A 87 3.77 3.20 2.54
CA MET A 87 3.15 4.32 1.84
C MET A 87 3.63 5.66 2.40
N LYS A 88 3.63 5.80 3.73
CA LYS A 88 4.10 7.01 4.41
C LYS A 88 5.57 7.28 4.12
N ASP A 89 6.43 6.27 4.17
CA ASP A 89 7.86 6.42 3.89
C ASP A 89 8.13 6.83 2.44
N VAL A 90 7.35 6.30 1.49
CA VAL A 90 7.44 6.69 0.08
C VAL A 90 6.98 8.15 -0.12
N VAL A 91 5.83 8.54 0.45
CA VAL A 91 5.26 9.88 0.30
C VAL A 91 6.11 10.93 1.00
N SER A 92 6.51 10.71 2.24
CA SER A 92 7.35 11.64 3.01
C SER A 92 8.75 11.82 2.41
N GLY A 93 9.26 10.81 1.71
CA GLY A 93 10.53 10.92 0.97
C GLY A 93 10.40 11.58 -0.41
N ALA A 94 9.20 11.95 -0.85
CA ALA A 94 8.97 12.59 -2.14
C ALA A 94 9.12 14.12 -2.04
N ARG A 95 9.73 14.74 -3.06
CA ARG A 95 9.73 16.22 -3.18
C ARG A 95 8.46 16.74 -3.83
N VAL A 96 7.85 15.93 -4.69
CA VAL A 96 6.62 16.29 -5.41
C VAL A 96 5.66 15.11 -5.35
N VAL A 97 4.43 15.40 -4.94
CA VAL A 97 3.32 14.43 -4.94
C VAL A 97 2.26 14.89 -5.93
N CYS A 98 1.94 14.05 -6.90
CA CYS A 98 0.94 14.34 -7.92
C CYS A 98 -0.31 13.47 -7.71
N ALA A 99 -1.47 14.09 -7.55
CA ALA A 99 -2.77 13.43 -7.41
C ALA A 99 -3.83 14.12 -8.27
N THR A 100 -4.90 13.40 -8.65
CA THR A 100 -6.15 14.09 -9.00
C THR A 100 -6.76 14.65 -7.71
N LEU A 101 -7.66 15.63 -7.79
CA LEU A 101 -8.36 16.14 -6.59
C LEU A 101 -9.05 15.01 -5.80
N SER A 102 -9.70 14.07 -6.49
CA SER A 102 -10.28 12.87 -5.88
C SER A 102 -9.24 11.92 -5.27
N GLY A 103 -8.05 11.83 -5.87
CA GLY A 103 -6.93 11.06 -5.32
C GLY A 103 -6.29 11.73 -4.11
N ALA A 104 -6.29 13.07 -4.06
CA ALA A 104 -5.79 13.84 -2.92
C ALA A 104 -6.70 13.68 -1.69
N LEU A 105 -8.01 13.52 -1.92
CA LEU A 105 -8.99 13.20 -0.87
C LEU A 105 -8.89 11.74 -0.37
N SER A 106 -8.03 10.90 -0.97
CA SER A 106 -7.81 9.55 -0.48
C SER A 106 -7.15 9.54 0.90
N GLY A 107 -7.32 8.45 1.65
CA GLY A 107 -6.72 8.29 2.98
C GLY A 107 -5.18 8.28 2.97
N THR A 108 -4.54 8.20 1.80
CA THR A 108 -3.09 8.15 1.62
C THR A 108 -2.40 9.46 1.99
N LEU A 109 -3.00 10.62 1.65
CA LEU A 109 -2.41 11.94 1.92
C LEU A 109 -3.00 12.62 3.15
N LYS A 110 -3.91 11.95 3.87
CA LYS A 110 -4.73 12.54 4.94
C LYS A 110 -3.93 13.17 6.10
N PHE A 111 -2.70 12.71 6.33
CA PHE A 111 -1.87 13.13 7.46
C PHE A 111 -0.56 13.79 7.03
N GLU A 112 -0.49 14.22 5.77
CA GLU A 112 0.66 14.94 5.23
C GLU A 112 0.27 16.41 5.06
N ASP A 113 1.14 17.31 5.54
CA ASP A 113 0.98 18.74 5.36
C ASP A 113 1.81 19.20 4.14
N PHE A 114 1.21 20.06 3.32
CA PHE A 114 1.85 20.63 2.13
C PHE A 114 1.87 22.15 2.23
N ASP A 115 3.06 22.75 2.27
CA ASP A 115 3.23 24.21 2.32
C ASP A 115 2.75 24.89 1.02
N VAL A 116 2.87 24.18 -0.10
CA VAL A 116 2.51 24.65 -1.43
C VAL A 116 1.66 23.59 -2.12
N VAL A 117 0.49 24.02 -2.58
CA VAL A 117 -0.41 23.21 -3.40
C VAL A 117 -0.61 23.92 -4.73
N VAL A 118 -0.30 23.22 -5.83
CA VAL A 118 -0.56 23.70 -7.19
C VAL A 118 -1.74 22.90 -7.74
N VAL A 119 -2.79 23.60 -8.16
CA VAL A 119 -3.96 22.99 -8.81
C VAL A 119 -3.93 23.39 -10.27
N ASP A 120 -3.75 22.41 -11.13
CA ASP A 120 -3.89 22.58 -12.57
C ASP A 120 -5.36 22.38 -12.98
N GLU A 121 -5.79 23.04 -14.06
CA GLU A 121 -7.16 22.96 -14.58
C GLU A 121 -8.25 23.36 -13.57
N ALA A 122 -7.96 24.26 -12.63
CA ALA A 122 -8.88 24.68 -11.56
C ALA A 122 -10.18 25.35 -12.06
N ALA A 123 -10.24 25.71 -13.35
CA ALA A 123 -11.40 26.35 -13.98
C ALA A 123 -12.30 25.39 -14.79
N GLN A 124 -11.96 24.10 -14.88
CA GLN A 124 -12.78 23.05 -15.51
C GLN A 124 -13.76 22.42 -14.51
#